data_AF-A0A7S1VAD0-F1
#
_entry.id   AF-A0A7S1VAD0-F1
#
_cell.length_a   1.000
_cell.length_b   1.000
_cell.length_c   1.000
_cell.angle_alpha   90.00
_cell.angle_beta   90.00
_cell.angle_gamma   90.00
#
_symmetry.space_group_name_H-M   'P 1'
#
loop_
_entity.id
_entity.type
_entity.pdbx_description
1 polymer ?
#
loop_
_entity_poly.entity_id
_entity_poly.type
_entity_poly.pdbx_seq_one_letter_code
_entity_poly.pdbx_strand_id
1 'polypeptide(L)'
;AGGGWPRGGELDFLEVMTANSARRSVYTIHYENEQGNRAKTGREIYGTDKFSDAWHVIRFEYGEGILMWYLDGDLVHTVSDAPTVQGWPAPFDEATKELKINLAL
;
A
#
# COMPACT_ATOMS: atom_id res chain seq x y z
N ALA A 1 10.26 3.27 11.86
CA ALA A 1 10.89 4.58 12.08
C ALA A 1 10.16 5.34 13.15
N GLY A 2 10.84 6.15 13.96
CA GLY A 2 10.18 7.18 14.78
C GLY A 2 9.72 8.35 13.89
N GLY A 3 8.60 9.01 14.22
CA GLY A 3 8.21 10.24 13.49
C GLY A 3 6.72 10.53 13.34
N GLY A 4 5.83 9.61 13.70
CA GLY A 4 4.40 9.76 13.40
C GLY A 4 4.13 9.67 11.89
N TRP A 5 2.88 9.88 11.47
CA TRP A 5 2.51 9.78 10.06
C TRP A 5 2.81 11.09 9.29
N PRO A 6 3.34 11.03 8.05
CA PRO A 6 3.64 9.83 7.26
C PRO A 6 5.10 9.34 7.38
N ARG A 7 5.94 10.01 8.19
CA ARG A 7 7.35 9.65 8.36
C ARG A 7 7.55 8.20 8.84
N GLY A 8 6.62 7.68 9.65
CA GLY A 8 6.62 6.30 10.13
C GLY A 8 6.26 5.26 9.05
N GLY A 9 5.80 5.69 7.88
CA GLY A 9 5.32 4.83 6.82
C GLY A 9 3.88 4.36 7.03
N GLU A 10 3.21 4.05 5.93
CA GLU A 10 1.95 3.30 5.88
C GLU A 10 1.98 2.40 4.64
N LEU A 11 1.58 1.14 4.82
CA LEU A 11 1.47 0.14 3.76
C LEU A 11 -0.01 -0.19 3.59
N ASP A 12 -0.60 0.25 2.49
CA ASP A 12 -1.98 -0.09 2.17
C ASP A 12 -1.98 -1.37 1.34
N PHE A 13 -2.27 -2.49 2.01
CA PHE A 13 -2.38 -3.79 1.35
C PHE A 13 -3.59 -3.89 0.43
N LEU A 14 -4.64 -3.11 0.72
CA LEU A 14 -5.86 -3.01 -0.08
C LEU A 14 -6.68 -1.80 0.40
N GLU A 15 -7.01 -0.90 -0.51
CA GLU A 15 -8.15 0.02 -0.34
C GLU A 15 -9.18 -0.20 -1.45
N VAL A 16 -10.46 -0.14 -1.10
CA VAL A 16 -11.60 -0.21 -2.02
C VAL A 16 -12.58 0.89 -1.68
N MET A 17 -12.90 1.73 -2.67
CA MET A 17 -13.89 2.79 -2.55
C MET A 17 -14.96 2.61 -3.64
N THR A 18 -16.02 1.89 -3.28
CA THR A 18 -17.07 1.50 -4.24
C THR A 18 -17.82 2.70 -4.83
N ALA A 19 -17.87 3.83 -4.12
CA ALA A 19 -18.42 5.10 -4.61
C ALA A 19 -17.64 5.68 -5.79
N ASN A 20 -16.32 5.46 -5.84
CA ASN A 20 -15.49 5.84 -6.99
C ASN A 20 -15.60 4.78 -8.10
N SER A 21 -15.43 3.51 -7.73
CA SER A 21 -15.66 2.36 -8.61
C SER A 21 -15.75 1.09 -7.80
N ALA A 22 -16.83 0.34 -7.99
CA ALA A 22 -17.01 -0.97 -7.36
C ALA A 22 -16.02 -2.04 -7.84
N ARG A 23 -15.27 -1.79 -8.93
CA ARG A 23 -14.33 -2.73 -9.54
C ARG A 23 -12.86 -2.38 -9.26
N ARG A 24 -12.62 -1.33 -8.47
CA ARG A 24 -11.30 -0.76 -8.26
C ARG A 24 -10.72 -1.23 -6.93
N SER A 25 -9.49 -1.71 -6.98
CA SER A 25 -8.61 -1.90 -5.82
C SER A 25 -7.40 -0.97 -5.92
N VAL A 26 -6.90 -0.51 -4.78
CA VAL A 26 -5.77 0.41 -4.67
C VAL A 26 -4.74 -0.17 -3.71
N TYR A 27 -3.48 -0.06 -4.09
CA TYR A 27 -2.31 -0.54 -3.34
C TYR A 27 -1.32 0.61 -3.25
N THR A 28 -0.98 1.04 -2.05
CA THR A 28 -0.18 2.25 -1.83
C THR A 28 0.84 2.07 -0.73
N ILE A 29 1.87 2.89 -0.80
CA ILE A 29 2.71 3.24 0.33
C ILE A 29 2.61 4.74 0.56
N HIS A 30 2.55 5.16 1.82
CA HIS A 30 2.63 6.57 2.19
C HIS A 30 3.89 6.82 3.01
N TYR A 31 4.56 7.93 2.72
CA TYR A 31 5.83 8.29 3.34
C TYR A 31 6.00 9.82 3.38
N GLU A 32 6.95 10.27 4.19
CA GLU A 32 7.47 11.63 4.09
C GLU A 32 8.57 11.66 3.02
N ASN A 33 8.47 12.56 2.05
CA ASN A 33 9.46 12.67 0.99
C ASN A 33 10.68 13.51 1.39
N GLU A 34 11.72 13.54 0.56
CA GLU A 34 12.96 14.30 0.82
C GLU A 34 12.75 15.81 1.10
N GLN A 35 11.64 16.40 0.65
CA GLN A 35 11.30 17.80 0.95
C GLN A 35 10.49 17.97 2.25
N GLY A 36 10.28 16.90 3.01
CA GLY A 36 9.44 16.90 4.22
C GLY A 36 7.94 16.93 3.93
N ASN A 37 7.51 16.64 2.69
CA ASN A 37 6.11 16.63 2.30
C ASN A 37 5.51 15.24 2.41
N ARG A 38 4.19 15.19 2.63
CA ARG A 38 3.42 13.94 2.54
C ARG A 38 3.41 13.47 1.08
N ALA A 39 3.83 12.24 0.85
CA ALA A 39 3.89 11.63 -0.47
C ALA A 39 3.35 10.20 -0.43
N LYS A 40 3.01 9.69 -1.61
CA LYS A 40 2.61 8.29 -1.80
C LYS A 40 3.01 7.78 -3.17
N THR A 41 3.25 6.48 -3.24
CA THR A 41 3.40 5.71 -4.48
C THR A 41 2.38 4.59 -4.45
N GLY A 42 1.75 4.29 -5.58
CA GLY A 42 0.79 3.20 -5.63
C GLY A 42 0.28 2.86 -7.01
N ARG A 43 -0.60 1.87 -7.05
CA ARG A 43 -1.25 1.39 -8.27
C ARG A 43 -2.73 1.13 -8.03
N GLU A 44 -3.53 1.50 -9.02
CA GLU A 44 -4.94 1.14 -9.11
C GLU A 44 -5.11 -0.03 -10.09
N ILE A 45 -5.95 -0.99 -9.72
CA ILE A 45 -6.31 -2.14 -10.56
C ILE A 45 -7.82 -2.17 -10.72
N TYR A 46 -8.28 -2.45 -11.93
CA TYR A 46 -9.69 -2.54 -12.28
C TYR A 46 -10.01 -3.97 -12.72
N GLY A 47 -10.84 -4.66 -11.93
CA GLY A 47 -11.36 -5.97 -12.26
C GLY A 47 -12.55 -5.93 -13.22
N THR A 48 -13.02 -7.10 -13.63
CA THR A 48 -14.25 -7.28 -14.42
C THR A 48 -15.50 -7.20 -13.57
N ASP A 49 -15.44 -7.80 -12.38
CA ASP A 49 -16.55 -7.93 -11.44
C ASP A 49 -16.39 -6.92 -10.30
N LYS A 50 -17.47 -6.69 -9.55
CA LYS A 50 -17.34 -5.81 -8.38
C LYS A 50 -16.52 -6.54 -7.33
N PHE A 51 -15.68 -5.81 -6.62
CA PHE A 51 -14.87 -6.35 -5.54
C PHE A 51 -15.72 -6.98 -4.42
N SER A 52 -16.99 -6.55 -4.29
CA SER A 52 -17.95 -7.09 -3.31
C SER A 52 -18.66 -8.37 -3.76
N ASP A 53 -18.45 -8.83 -5.00
CA ASP A 53 -19.21 -9.97 -5.56
C ASP A 53 -18.60 -11.32 -5.13
N ALA A 54 -17.36 -11.35 -4.64
CA ALA A 54 -16.65 -12.57 -4.23
C ALA A 54 -15.65 -12.33 -3.08
N TRP A 55 -15.21 -13.43 -2.47
CA TRP A 55 -14.03 -13.41 -1.61
C TRP A 55 -12.76 -13.35 -2.46
N HIS A 56 -11.81 -12.52 -2.02
CA HIS A 56 -10.50 -12.35 -2.66
C HIS A 56 -9.37 -12.66 -1.70
N VAL A 57 -8.23 -13.09 -2.23
CA VAL A 57 -7.00 -13.31 -1.45
C VAL A 57 -6.03 -12.18 -1.72
N ILE A 58 -5.70 -11.43 -0.67
CA ILE A 58 -4.65 -10.42 -0.70
C ILE A 58 -3.39 -11.02 -0.10
N ARG A 59 -2.29 -11.00 -0.85
CA ARG A 59 -0.97 -11.39 -0.36
C ARG A 59 -0.01 -10.22 -0.54
N PHE A 60 0.78 -9.96 0.49
CA PHE A 60 1.86 -8.99 0.47
C PHE A 60 3.18 -9.70 0.79
N GLU A 61 4.20 -9.43 -0.01
CA GLU A 61 5.55 -9.94 0.18
C GLU A 61 6.50 -8.74 0.28
N TYR A 62 7.39 -8.76 1.26
CA TYR A 62 8.38 -7.71 1.46
C TYR A 62 9.73 -8.30 1.87
N GLY A 63 10.80 -7.72 1.34
CA GLY A 63 12.18 -8.13 1.64
C GLY A 63 13.16 -7.42 0.72
N GLU A 64 14.39 -7.20 1.18
CA GLU A 64 15.49 -6.63 0.37
C GLU A 64 15.14 -5.30 -0.34
N GLY A 65 14.24 -4.50 0.26
CA GLY A 65 13.78 -3.23 -0.32
C GLY A 65 12.82 -3.38 -1.51
N ILE A 66 12.18 -4.54 -1.66
CA ILE A 66 11.15 -4.79 -2.67
C ILE A 66 9.84 -5.11 -1.95
N LEU A 67 8.79 -4.37 -2.30
CA LEU A 67 7.43 -4.58 -1.82
C LEU A 67 6.57 -5.09 -2.97
N MET A 68 5.84 -6.19 -2.78
CA MET A 68 5.02 -6.84 -3.82
C MET A 68 3.62 -7.15 -3.30
N TRP A 69 2.61 -6.76 -4.08
CA TRP A 69 1.21 -7.03 -3.80
C TRP A 69 0.66 -8.02 -4.81
N TYR A 70 -0.14 -8.95 -4.31
CA TYR A 70 -0.85 -9.92 -5.13
C TYR A 70 -2.35 -9.90 -4.79
N LEU A 71 -3.18 -9.98 -5.82
CA LEU A 71 -4.62 -10.17 -5.74
C LEU A 71 -4.95 -11.49 -6.43
N ASP A 72 -5.56 -12.42 -5.69
CA ASP A 72 -5.95 -13.75 -6.18
C ASP A 72 -4.80 -14.55 -6.83
N GLY A 73 -3.57 -14.30 -6.35
CA GLY A 73 -2.34 -14.93 -6.84
C GLY A 73 -1.60 -14.14 -7.91
N ASP A 74 -2.23 -13.15 -8.54
CA ASP A 74 -1.62 -12.33 -9.58
C ASP A 74 -0.84 -11.16 -8.99
N LEU A 75 0.40 -10.94 -9.45
CA LEU A 75 1.21 -9.78 -9.06
C LEU A 75 0.59 -8.50 -9.62
N VAL A 76 0.06 -7.66 -8.72
CA VAL A 76 -0.66 -6.45 -9.08
C VAL A 76 0.12 -5.17 -8.79
N HIS A 77 1.11 -5.18 -7.93
CA HIS A 77 1.96 -4.00 -7.72
C HIS A 77 3.34 -4.39 -7.21
N THR A 78 4.32 -3.58 -7.56
CA THR A 78 5.69 -3.67 -7.06
C THR A 78 6.20 -2.26 -6.78
N VAL A 79 6.84 -2.08 -5.64
CA VAL A 79 7.63 -0.88 -5.33
C VAL A 79 9.05 -1.35 -4.98
N SER A 80 10.03 -0.88 -5.74
CA SER A 80 11.45 -1.15 -5.52
C SER A 80 12.26 0.12 -5.23
N ASP A 81 11.60 1.29 -5.24
CA ASP A 81 12.18 2.58 -4.89
C ASP A 81 11.09 3.61 -4.56
N ALA A 82 11.40 4.54 -3.66
CA ALA A 82 10.61 5.74 -3.39
C ALA A 82 11.50 6.83 -2.76
N PRO A 83 11.26 8.13 -3.04
CA PRO A 83 12.05 9.24 -2.51
C PRO A 83 11.68 9.55 -1.04
N THR A 84 11.90 8.59 -0.14
CA THR A 84 11.62 8.77 1.29
C THR A 84 12.68 9.67 1.94
N VAL A 85 12.27 10.48 2.92
CA VAL A 85 13.17 11.37 3.67
C VAL A 85 14.28 10.63 4.43
N GLN A 86 14.09 9.33 4.66
CA GLN A 86 15.03 8.47 5.37
C GLN A 86 15.95 7.68 4.43
N GLY A 87 15.73 7.78 3.11
CA GLY A 87 16.31 6.92 2.10
C GLY A 87 15.57 5.59 1.97
N TRP A 88 15.33 5.15 0.74
CA TRP A 88 14.75 3.83 0.48
C TRP A 88 15.67 2.71 0.98
N PRO A 89 15.16 1.62 1.61
CA PRO A 89 13.74 1.28 1.82
C PRO A 89 13.09 1.82 3.10
N ALA A 90 13.78 2.60 3.93
CA ALA A 90 13.18 3.14 5.15
C ALA A 90 12.00 4.09 4.84
N PRO A 91 10.89 4.03 5.59
CA PRO A 91 10.68 3.27 6.84
C PRO A 91 10.15 1.83 6.68
N PHE A 92 10.09 1.30 5.45
CA PHE A 92 9.46 0.01 5.12
C PHE A 92 10.38 -1.21 5.35
N ASP A 93 11.58 -1.00 5.87
CA ASP A 93 12.53 -2.01 6.33
C ASP A 93 12.49 -2.25 7.84
N GLU A 94 11.57 -1.60 8.55
CA GLU A 94 11.33 -1.84 9.96
C GLU A 94 10.09 -2.70 10.21
N ALA A 95 10.04 -3.37 11.37
CA ALA A 95 8.89 -4.16 11.76
C ALA A 95 7.62 -3.30 11.89
N THR A 96 6.55 -3.73 11.21
CA THR A 96 5.22 -3.13 11.35
C THR A 96 4.71 -3.34 12.78
N LYS A 97 4.20 -2.27 13.40
CA LYS A 97 3.75 -2.29 14.81
C LYS A 97 2.26 -2.59 14.96
N GLU A 98 1.47 -2.36 13.92
CA GLU A 98 0.01 -2.46 13.94
C GLU A 98 -0.50 -2.88 12.56
N LEU A 99 -1.50 -3.76 12.53
CA LEU A 99 -2.30 -4.06 11.35
C LEU A 99 -3.68 -3.46 11.54
N LYS A 100 -4.17 -2.70 10.55
CA LYS A 100 -5.49 -2.09 10.57
C LYS A 100 -6.40 -2.74 9.54
N ILE A 101 -7.61 -3.07 9.96
CA ILE A 101 -8.70 -3.49 9.10
C ILE A 101 -9.90 -2.67 9.51
N ASN A 102 -10.38 -1.80 8.62
CA ASN A 102 -11.49 -0.90 8.92
C ASN A 102 -12.41 -0.72 7.70
N LEU A 103 -13.61 -0.23 7.99
CA LEU A 103 -14.56 0.28 7.01
C LEU A 103 -14.86 1.73 7.38
N ALA A 104 -14.37 2.67 6.58
CA ALA A 104 -14.72 4.09 6.72
C ALA A 104 -16.06 4.36 6.03
N LEU A 105 -16.88 5.24 6.62
CA LEU A 105 -18.19 5.65 6.13
C LEU A 105 -18.19 7.13 5.75
#